data_AF-A0A9D6V897-F1
#
_entry.id   AF-A0A9D6V897-F1
#
_cell.length_a   1.000
_cell.length_b   1.000
_cell.length_c   1.000
_cell.angle_alpha   90.00
_cell.angle_beta   90.00
_cell.angle_gamma   90.00
#
_symmetry.space_group_name_H-M   'P 1'
#
loop_
_entity.id
_entity.type
_entity.pdbx_description
1 polymer ?
#
loop_
_entity_poly.entity_id
_entity_poly.type
_entity_poly.pdbx_seq_one_letter_code
_entity_poly.pdbx_strand_id
1 'polypeptide(L)'
;MSVTSHTNAGTYIDTVTFTDVTGNYKDTIKNVKSTINKANAVISLTGYYGTYDGFAHQATGTATGVLGESLAGLNMSVTSHTNAGTYIDTVTFTDVTGNYKDTLKNVKSTINKANAVITLTGYDVLYDGLPHQATGTATGVLGEDLSAGLDLSSTTHTAVGTYADTVTFTDATGNYKFTVKNVSNRIR
;
A
#
# COMPACT_ATOMS: atom_id res chain seq x y z
N MET A 1 -18.77 35.60 41.71
CA MET A 1 -17.74 35.14 40.74
C MET A 1 -18.42 34.17 39.78
N SER A 2 -18.41 34.45 38.49
CA SER A 2 -18.79 33.45 37.48
C SER A 2 -17.55 32.65 37.15
N VAL A 3 -17.59 31.33 37.29
CA VAL A 3 -16.51 30.44 36.87
C VAL A 3 -16.88 29.93 35.49
N THR A 4 -16.10 30.32 34.49
CA THR A 4 -16.13 29.72 33.16
C THR A 4 -15.16 28.53 33.15
N SER A 5 -15.58 27.41 32.56
CA SER A 5 -14.75 26.21 32.39
C SER A 5 -14.58 25.90 30.91
N HIS A 6 -13.36 25.56 30.52
CA HIS A 6 -13.01 25.24 29.14
C HIS A 6 -12.38 23.85 29.07
N THR A 7 -12.70 23.07 28.04
CA THR A 7 -12.17 21.70 27.84
C THR A 7 -11.50 21.50 26.49
N ASN A 8 -11.88 22.27 25.48
CA ASN A 8 -11.30 22.19 24.14
C ASN A 8 -9.99 22.97 24.05
N ALA A 9 -9.16 22.64 23.06
CA ALA A 9 -7.97 23.42 22.79
C ALA A 9 -8.35 24.83 22.33
N GLY A 10 -7.64 25.83 22.83
CA GLY A 10 -7.97 27.22 22.57
C GLY A 10 -7.29 28.18 23.52
N THR A 11 -7.44 29.47 23.21
CA THR A 11 -7.12 30.56 24.13
C THR A 11 -8.42 31.21 24.56
N TYR A 12 -8.62 31.29 25.87
CA TYR A 12 -9.83 31.82 26.47
C TYR A 12 -9.49 33.07 27.28
N ILE A 13 -10.42 34.03 27.26
CA ILE A 13 -10.33 35.25 28.04
C ILE A 13 -11.57 35.30 28.92
N ASP A 14 -11.35 35.17 30.22
CA ASP A 14 -12.40 35.14 31.23
C ASP A 14 -12.44 36.49 31.95
N THR A 15 -13.62 37.11 32.02
CA THR A 15 -13.81 38.42 32.63
C THR A 15 -14.29 38.29 34.06
N VAL A 16 -13.53 38.86 35.00
CA VAL A 16 -13.87 38.93 36.43
C VAL A 16 -14.27 40.35 36.77
N THR A 17 -15.52 40.53 37.21
CA THR A 17 -16.04 41.80 37.70
C THR A 17 -16.15 41.77 39.22
N PHE A 18 -15.58 42.78 39.86
CA PHE A 18 -15.85 43.13 41.24
C PHE A 18 -16.75 44.38 41.24
N THR A 19 -17.89 44.26 41.92
CA THR A 19 -18.81 45.37 42.16
C THR A 19 -19.03 45.50 43.66
N ASP A 20 -18.80 46.70 44.20
CA ASP A 20 -19.02 46.97 45.61
C ASP A 20 -20.44 47.48 45.85
N VAL A 21 -21.27 46.60 46.40
CA VAL A 21 -22.65 46.91 46.77
C VAL A 21 -22.76 47.92 47.92
N THR A 22 -21.67 48.17 48.66
CA THR A 22 -21.63 49.12 49.78
C THR A 22 -21.14 50.51 49.38
N GLY A 23 -20.58 50.67 48.17
CA GLY A 23 -20.09 51.95 47.62
C GLY A 23 -18.81 52.50 48.25
N ASN A 24 -18.12 51.71 49.09
CA ASN A 24 -16.86 52.08 49.75
C ASN A 24 -15.63 51.85 48.84
N TYR A 25 -15.76 51.04 47.79
CA TYR A 25 -14.70 50.70 46.84
C TYR A 25 -15.15 50.95 45.39
N LYS A 26 -14.17 51.19 44.50
CA LYS A 26 -14.44 51.30 43.06
C LYS A 26 -14.59 49.92 42.44
N ASP A 27 -15.64 49.75 41.67
CA ASP A 27 -15.82 48.61 40.78
C ASP A 27 -14.61 48.41 39.87
N THR A 28 -14.24 47.15 39.64
CA THR A 28 -13.08 46.80 38.82
C THR A 28 -13.41 45.60 37.94
N ILE A 29 -12.92 45.63 36.71
CA ILE A 29 -12.99 44.53 35.77
C ILE A 29 -11.56 44.08 35.47
N LYS A 30 -11.31 42.77 35.49
CA LYS A 30 -10.04 42.17 35.06
C LYS A 30 -10.31 41.02 34.11
N ASN A 31 -9.45 40.88 33.11
CA ASN A 31 -9.46 39.75 32.18
C ASN A 31 -8.35 38.78 32.58
N VAL A 32 -8.67 37.49 32.63
CA VAL A 32 -7.73 36.39 32.88
C VAL A 32 -7.63 35.57 31.60
N LYS A 33 -6.40 35.36 31.13
CA LYS A 33 -6.14 34.54 29.94
C LYS A 33 -5.81 33.11 30.38
N SER A 34 -6.47 32.12 29.79
CA SER A 34 -6.12 30.71 29.91
C SER A 34 -5.91 30.08 28.54
N THR A 35 -5.04 29.07 28.44
CA THR A 35 -4.73 28.38 27.19
C THR A 35 -4.75 26.88 27.41
N ILE A 36 -5.48 26.17 26.55
CA ILE A 36 -5.48 24.71 26.45
C ILE A 36 -4.79 24.36 25.14
N ASN A 37 -3.67 23.65 25.22
CA ASN A 37 -2.90 23.24 24.05
C ASN A 37 -3.54 22.02 23.38
N LYS A 38 -3.37 21.93 22.05
CA LYS A 38 -3.73 20.72 21.30
C LYS A 38 -2.92 19.51 21.77
N ALA A 39 -3.59 18.38 21.94
CA ALA A 39 -2.95 17.10 22.25
C ALA A 39 -2.37 16.45 20.98
N ASN A 40 -1.52 15.44 21.15
CA ASN A 40 -1.09 14.59 20.04
C ASN A 40 -2.02 13.37 19.97
N ALA A 41 -2.53 13.04 18.77
CA ALA A 41 -3.24 11.79 18.55
C ALA A 41 -2.26 10.61 18.50
N VAL A 42 -2.73 9.41 18.87
CA VAL A 42 -2.00 8.16 18.71
C VAL A 42 -2.43 7.51 17.41
N ILE A 43 -1.52 7.46 16.43
CA ILE A 43 -1.74 6.85 15.12
C ILE A 43 -1.08 5.46 15.07
N SER A 44 -1.86 4.42 14.82
CA SER A 44 -1.38 3.06 14.58
C SER A 44 -1.63 2.69 13.12
N LEU A 45 -0.61 2.18 12.42
CA LEU A 45 -0.71 1.78 11.01
C LEU A 45 -0.13 0.37 10.86
N THR A 46 -0.78 -0.46 10.06
CA THR A 46 -0.31 -1.80 9.68
C THR A 46 -0.39 -1.92 8.17
N GLY A 47 0.76 -2.11 7.52
CA GLY A 47 0.80 -2.28 6.07
C GLY A 47 0.36 -3.65 5.59
N TYR A 48 0.08 -3.77 4.30
CA TYR A 48 -0.28 -5.04 3.68
C TYR A 48 0.96 -5.86 3.33
N TYR A 49 0.87 -7.18 3.47
CA TYR A 49 1.89 -8.12 2.99
C TYR A 49 1.21 -9.32 2.33
N GLY A 50 1.52 -9.55 1.05
CA GLY A 50 0.90 -10.64 0.29
C GLY A 50 1.65 -10.96 -1.00
N THR A 51 1.06 -11.83 -1.82
CA THR A 51 1.50 -12.12 -3.19
C THR A 51 0.47 -11.54 -4.14
N TYR A 52 0.91 -11.09 -5.32
CA TYR A 52 0.03 -10.61 -6.38
C TYR A 52 -1.05 -11.64 -6.70
N ASP A 53 -2.31 -11.22 -6.55
CA ASP A 53 -3.51 -12.02 -6.80
C ASP A 53 -4.48 -11.30 -7.75
N GLY A 54 -4.07 -10.16 -8.31
CA GLY A 54 -4.87 -9.34 -9.22
C GLY A 54 -5.88 -8.41 -8.53
N PHE A 55 -5.94 -8.37 -7.20
CA PHE A 55 -6.86 -7.49 -6.46
C PHE A 55 -6.12 -6.31 -5.80
N ALA A 56 -6.87 -5.25 -5.51
CA ALA A 56 -6.37 -4.12 -4.75
C ALA A 56 -6.31 -4.46 -3.25
N HIS A 57 -5.18 -4.13 -2.61
CA HIS A 57 -4.93 -4.34 -1.20
C HIS A 57 -4.56 -3.03 -0.53
N GLN A 58 -4.99 -2.86 0.72
CA GLN A 58 -4.84 -1.61 1.47
C GLN A 58 -4.18 -1.84 2.83
N ALA A 59 -3.41 -0.86 3.29
CA ALA A 59 -3.00 -0.82 4.69
C ALA A 59 -4.21 -0.57 5.62
N THR A 60 -4.07 -0.92 6.90
CA THR A 60 -5.06 -0.60 7.93
C THR A 60 -4.50 0.39 8.93
N GLY A 61 -5.36 1.13 9.63
CA GLY A 61 -4.91 2.10 10.60
C GLY A 61 -6.02 2.61 11.52
N THR A 62 -5.60 3.17 12.65
CA THR A 62 -6.48 3.81 13.63
C THR A 62 -5.85 5.11 14.13
N ALA A 63 -6.72 6.05 14.52
CA ALA A 63 -6.36 7.27 15.22
C ALA A 63 -7.13 7.31 16.54
N THR A 64 -6.43 7.45 17.65
CA THR A 64 -7.04 7.52 18.99
C THR A 64 -6.60 8.75 19.76
N GLY A 65 -7.50 9.27 20.57
CA GLY A 65 -7.28 10.42 21.43
C GLY A 65 -6.65 10.07 22.78
N VAL A 66 -6.48 11.08 23.63
CA VAL A 66 -5.82 10.93 24.94
C VAL A 66 -6.61 10.08 25.92
N LEU A 67 -7.93 9.89 25.70
CA LEU A 67 -8.78 9.02 26.51
C LEU A 67 -9.01 7.66 25.82
N GLY A 68 -8.33 7.39 24.70
CA GLY A 68 -8.50 6.17 23.90
C GLY A 68 -9.74 6.19 23.00
N GLU A 69 -10.41 7.34 22.86
CA GLU A 69 -11.54 7.51 21.95
C GLU A 69 -11.10 7.46 20.49
N SER A 70 -11.95 6.94 19.61
CA SER A 70 -11.67 6.95 18.16
C SER A 70 -11.77 8.37 17.61
N LEU A 71 -10.77 8.77 16.83
CA LEU A 71 -10.75 10.07 16.15
C LEU A 71 -11.07 9.92 14.66
N ALA A 72 -11.82 10.86 14.12
CA ALA A 72 -12.02 11.01 12.68
C ALA A 72 -10.86 11.79 12.05
N GLY A 73 -10.73 11.72 10.71
CA GLY A 73 -9.74 12.52 9.96
C GLY A 73 -8.44 11.79 9.61
N LEU A 74 -8.34 10.48 9.88
CA LEU A 74 -7.27 9.63 9.35
C LEU A 74 -7.55 9.26 7.89
N ASN A 75 -6.70 9.70 6.96
CA ASN A 75 -6.87 9.44 5.53
C ASN A 75 -6.03 8.25 5.06
N MET A 76 -6.67 7.09 4.85
CA MET A 76 -6.04 5.85 4.40
C MET A 76 -6.11 5.63 2.87
N SER A 77 -6.78 6.52 2.12
CA SER A 77 -7.08 6.30 0.69
C SER A 77 -5.83 6.13 -0.20
N VAL A 78 -4.70 6.67 0.24
CA VAL A 78 -3.41 6.60 -0.47
C VAL A 78 -2.71 5.24 -0.38
N THR A 79 -3.22 4.33 0.45
CA THR A 79 -2.50 3.07 0.78
C THR A 79 -2.94 1.86 -0.05
N SER A 80 -3.74 2.08 -1.10
CA SER A 80 -4.30 1.02 -1.94
C SER A 80 -3.41 0.73 -3.14
N HIS A 81 -2.98 -0.52 -3.29
CA HIS A 81 -2.11 -0.99 -4.38
C HIS A 81 -2.53 -2.36 -4.90
N THR A 82 -2.34 -2.62 -6.20
CA THR A 82 -2.68 -3.92 -6.82
C THR A 82 -1.44 -4.65 -7.31
N ASN A 83 -0.50 -3.95 -7.96
CA ASN A 83 0.66 -4.57 -8.60
C ASN A 83 1.71 -5.03 -7.58
N ALA A 84 2.57 -5.94 -7.99
CA ALA A 84 3.71 -6.34 -7.18
C ALA A 84 4.66 -5.15 -6.99
N GLY A 85 5.11 -4.96 -5.75
CA GLY A 85 5.92 -3.82 -5.39
C GLY A 85 6.12 -3.68 -3.88
N THR A 86 7.04 -2.79 -3.52
CA THR A 86 7.16 -2.26 -2.15
C THR A 86 6.71 -0.81 -2.17
N TYR A 87 5.72 -0.50 -1.35
CA TYR A 87 5.08 0.81 -1.27
C TYR A 87 5.34 1.42 0.10
N ILE A 88 5.70 2.70 0.12
CA ILE A 88 5.83 3.50 1.34
C ILE A 88 4.88 4.69 1.18
N ASP A 89 3.75 4.61 1.86
CA ASP A 89 2.69 5.60 1.74
C ASP A 89 2.69 6.52 2.97
N THR A 90 2.52 7.82 2.72
CA THR A 90 2.40 8.83 3.78
C THR A 90 0.93 9.04 4.10
N VAL A 91 0.48 8.52 5.24
CA VAL A 91 -0.89 8.70 5.76
C VAL A 91 -0.97 9.99 6.55
N THR A 92 -2.03 10.78 6.32
CA THR A 92 -2.27 12.03 7.04
C THR A 92 -3.41 11.87 8.03
N PHE A 93 -3.24 12.43 9.22
CA PHE A 93 -4.29 12.69 10.19
C PHE A 93 -4.51 14.19 10.29
N THR A 94 -5.71 14.64 9.98
CA THR A 94 -6.16 16.02 10.17
C THR A 94 -7.28 16.02 11.18
N ASP A 95 -7.08 16.70 12.29
CA ASP A 95 -8.09 16.74 13.35
C ASP A 95 -9.26 17.64 12.95
N VAL A 96 -10.46 17.08 13.02
CA VAL A 96 -11.70 17.79 12.69
C VAL A 96 -12.28 18.56 13.87
N THR A 97 -11.79 18.32 15.09
CA THR A 97 -12.34 18.90 16.33
C THR A 97 -11.63 20.18 16.76
N GLY A 98 -10.39 20.38 16.31
CA GLY A 98 -9.49 21.43 16.78
C GLY A 98 -8.72 21.09 18.06
N ASN A 99 -8.95 19.93 18.68
CA ASN A 99 -8.34 19.50 19.95
C ASN A 99 -7.01 18.76 19.78
N TYR A 100 -6.73 18.21 18.60
CA TYR A 100 -5.53 17.43 18.30
C TYR A 100 -4.67 18.12 17.24
N LYS A 101 -3.36 17.87 17.29
CA LYS A 101 -2.43 18.29 16.25
C LYS A 101 -2.54 17.37 15.05
N ASP A 102 -2.55 17.97 13.87
CA ASP A 102 -2.40 17.25 12.62
C ASP A 102 -1.04 16.54 12.59
N THR A 103 -0.99 15.39 11.95
CA THR A 103 0.25 14.62 11.82
C THR A 103 0.27 13.80 10.54
N LEU A 104 1.45 13.32 10.19
CA LEU A 104 1.67 12.40 9.10
C LEU A 104 2.48 11.20 9.60
N LYS A 105 2.23 10.02 9.05
CA LYS A 105 2.96 8.80 9.39
C LYS A 105 3.08 7.91 8.16
N ASN A 106 4.25 7.31 7.99
CA ASN A 106 4.50 6.40 6.88
C ASN A 106 4.06 4.98 7.25
N VAL A 107 3.53 4.26 6.26
CA VAL A 107 3.25 2.82 6.34
C VAL A 107 3.86 2.11 5.13
N LYS A 108 4.45 0.94 5.37
CA LYS A 108 5.06 0.13 4.32
C LYS A 108 4.16 -1.06 3.99
N SER A 109 3.79 -1.20 2.72
CA SER A 109 3.11 -2.38 2.18
C SER A 109 4.02 -3.11 1.19
N THR A 110 3.83 -4.42 1.03
CA THR A 110 4.60 -5.25 0.10
C THR A 110 3.70 -6.28 -0.58
N ILE A 111 3.65 -6.23 -1.90
CA ILE A 111 2.99 -7.21 -2.75
C ILE A 111 4.10 -7.94 -3.51
N ASN A 112 4.32 -9.22 -3.16
CA ASN A 112 5.33 -10.05 -3.80
C ASN A 112 4.86 -10.47 -5.21
N LYS A 113 5.82 -10.69 -6.11
CA LYS A 113 5.51 -11.24 -7.44
C LYS A 113 4.93 -12.65 -7.35
N ALA A 114 3.91 -12.93 -8.17
CA ALA A 114 3.35 -14.26 -8.34
C ALA A 114 4.22 -15.14 -9.26
N ASN A 115 3.96 -16.45 -9.27
CA ASN A 115 4.52 -17.34 -10.29
C ASN A 115 3.50 -17.46 -11.43
N ALA A 116 3.94 -17.29 -12.68
CA ALA A 116 3.11 -17.66 -13.82
C ALA A 116 3.07 -19.19 -13.97
N VAL A 117 1.98 -19.72 -14.51
CA VAL A 117 1.87 -21.13 -14.89
C VAL A 117 2.41 -21.27 -16.31
N ILE A 118 3.53 -21.98 -16.47
CA ILE A 118 4.19 -22.15 -17.77
C ILE A 118 4.16 -23.62 -18.17
N THR A 119 3.67 -23.89 -19.37
CA THR A 119 3.68 -25.22 -20.00
C THR A 119 4.50 -25.14 -21.28
N LEU A 120 5.40 -26.09 -21.49
CA LEU A 120 6.20 -26.22 -22.71
C LEU A 120 5.95 -27.58 -23.35
N THR A 121 5.89 -27.59 -24.67
CA THR A 121 5.75 -28.80 -25.48
C THR A 121 6.87 -28.83 -26.49
N GLY A 122 7.81 -29.77 -26.31
CA GLY A 122 8.85 -30.05 -27.29
C GLY A 122 8.34 -30.89 -28.45
N TYR A 123 9.21 -31.13 -29.43
CA TYR A 123 8.91 -31.97 -30.60
C TYR A 123 9.78 -33.23 -30.63
N ASP A 124 9.25 -34.29 -31.26
CA ASP A 124 9.94 -35.55 -31.54
C ASP A 124 9.51 -36.05 -32.92
N VAL A 125 10.33 -35.72 -33.92
CA VAL A 125 9.98 -35.86 -35.33
C VAL A 125 11.06 -36.60 -36.11
N LEU A 126 10.70 -37.07 -37.30
CA LEU A 126 11.67 -37.60 -38.26
C LEU A 126 12.31 -36.44 -39.03
N TYR A 127 13.57 -36.60 -39.45
CA TYR A 127 14.27 -35.61 -40.26
C TYR A 127 13.57 -35.41 -41.61
N ASP A 128 13.10 -34.19 -41.84
CA ASP A 128 12.40 -33.74 -43.05
C ASP A 128 13.10 -32.55 -43.74
N GLY A 129 14.25 -32.11 -43.21
CA GLY A 129 14.99 -30.96 -43.71
C GLY A 129 14.39 -29.59 -43.35
N LEU A 130 13.33 -29.53 -42.52
CA LEU A 130 12.69 -28.30 -42.09
C LEU A 130 13.09 -27.90 -40.66
N PRO A 131 13.01 -26.60 -40.30
CA PRO A 131 13.15 -26.16 -38.92
C PRO A 131 11.92 -26.52 -38.08
N HIS A 132 12.17 -27.01 -36.86
CA HIS A 132 11.14 -27.34 -35.86
C HIS A 132 11.38 -26.51 -34.60
N GLN A 133 10.33 -25.93 -34.02
CA GLN A 133 10.40 -25.10 -32.81
C GLN A 133 9.45 -25.64 -31.73
N ALA A 134 9.86 -25.56 -30.46
CA ALA A 134 8.97 -25.91 -29.35
C ALA A 134 7.81 -24.90 -29.24
N THR A 135 6.72 -25.33 -28.63
CA THR A 135 5.57 -24.46 -28.32
C THR A 135 5.37 -24.35 -26.82
N GLY A 136 4.60 -23.37 -26.36
CA GLY A 136 4.32 -23.20 -24.95
C GLY A 136 3.22 -22.19 -24.67
N THR A 137 2.76 -22.18 -23.42
CA THR A 137 1.80 -21.20 -22.89
C THR A 137 2.28 -20.68 -21.56
N ALA A 138 1.95 -19.42 -21.26
CA ALA A 138 2.11 -18.83 -19.94
C ALA A 138 0.79 -18.21 -19.49
N THR A 139 0.36 -18.51 -18.28
CA THR A 139 -0.92 -18.05 -17.73
C THR A 139 -0.74 -17.40 -16.36
N GLY A 140 -1.43 -16.28 -16.15
CA GLY A 140 -1.41 -15.53 -14.91
C GLY A 140 -2.34 -16.08 -13.81
N VAL A 141 -2.36 -15.41 -12.65
CA VAL A 141 -3.14 -15.83 -11.47
C VAL A 141 -4.65 -15.71 -11.67
N LEU A 142 -5.09 -14.84 -12.58
CA LEU A 142 -6.50 -14.67 -12.97
C LEU A 142 -6.82 -15.32 -14.33
N GLY A 143 -5.91 -16.12 -14.88
CA GLY A 143 -6.09 -16.76 -16.19
C GLY A 143 -5.70 -15.89 -17.38
N GLU A 144 -4.94 -14.81 -17.15
CA GLU A 144 -4.45 -13.92 -18.20
C GLU A 144 -3.49 -14.66 -19.13
N ASP A 145 -3.55 -14.39 -20.43
CA ASP A 145 -2.54 -14.87 -21.37
C ASP A 145 -1.26 -14.05 -21.24
N LEU A 146 -0.19 -14.70 -20.78
CA LEU A 146 1.14 -14.11 -20.60
C LEU A 146 2.13 -14.63 -21.65
N SER A 147 1.67 -15.31 -22.70
CA SER A 147 2.54 -16.00 -23.66
C SER A 147 3.46 -15.05 -24.43
N ALA A 148 3.14 -13.76 -24.50
CA ALA A 148 4.03 -12.72 -25.03
C ALA A 148 5.36 -12.60 -24.24
N GLY A 149 5.39 -13.06 -22.99
CA GLY A 149 6.58 -13.09 -22.15
C GLY A 149 7.45 -14.33 -22.30
N LEU A 150 7.01 -15.34 -23.07
CA LEU A 150 7.78 -16.56 -23.32
C LEU A 150 8.72 -16.39 -24.52
N ASP A 151 10.02 -16.61 -24.27
CA ASP A 151 11.03 -16.66 -25.32
C ASP A 151 11.36 -18.10 -25.72
N LEU A 152 10.83 -18.53 -26.87
CA LEU A 152 11.03 -19.85 -27.47
C LEU A 152 12.11 -19.85 -28.56
N SER A 153 12.78 -18.73 -28.81
CA SER A 153 13.69 -18.55 -29.95
C SER A 153 14.89 -19.52 -29.95
N SER A 154 15.30 -19.97 -28.76
CA SER A 154 16.39 -20.93 -28.55
C SER A 154 16.04 -22.39 -28.89
N THR A 155 14.78 -22.69 -29.20
CA THR A 155 14.27 -24.07 -29.32
C THR A 155 14.18 -24.58 -30.77
N THR A 156 14.64 -23.78 -31.73
CA THR A 156 14.53 -24.09 -33.16
C THR A 156 15.73 -24.90 -33.66
N HIS A 157 15.49 -26.10 -34.19
CA HIS A 157 16.53 -26.96 -34.77
C HIS A 157 16.09 -27.56 -36.12
N THR A 158 17.06 -27.91 -36.97
CA THR A 158 16.83 -28.59 -38.27
C THR A 158 17.61 -29.89 -38.38
N ALA A 159 18.78 -30.01 -37.74
CA ALA A 159 19.62 -31.19 -37.83
C ALA A 159 19.12 -32.33 -36.94
N VAL A 160 19.44 -33.57 -37.32
CA VAL A 160 19.23 -34.75 -36.45
C VAL A 160 19.97 -34.55 -35.13
N GLY A 161 19.28 -34.80 -34.03
CA GLY A 161 19.83 -34.58 -32.69
C GLY A 161 18.79 -34.68 -31.59
N THR A 162 19.29 -34.71 -30.35
CA THR A 162 18.49 -34.51 -29.14
C THR A 162 18.98 -33.25 -28.47
N TYR A 163 18.07 -32.33 -28.21
CA TYR A 163 18.35 -30.99 -27.70
C TYR A 163 17.66 -30.80 -26.36
N ALA A 164 18.37 -30.21 -25.39
CA ALA A 164 17.83 -29.80 -24.11
C ALA A 164 17.90 -28.27 -24.07
N ASP A 165 16.83 -27.62 -24.51
CA ASP A 165 16.79 -26.19 -24.68
C ASP A 165 16.23 -25.51 -23.43
N THR A 166 16.72 -24.30 -23.17
CA THR A 166 16.25 -23.45 -22.09
C THR A 166 15.34 -22.36 -22.65
N VAL A 167 14.17 -22.21 -22.05
CA VAL A 167 13.14 -21.21 -22.34
C VAL A 167 13.04 -20.27 -21.15
N THR A 168 12.96 -18.97 -21.42
CA THR A 168 12.78 -17.96 -20.37
C THR A 168 11.40 -17.34 -20.45
N PHE A 169 10.90 -16.93 -19.29
CA PHE A 169 9.69 -16.13 -19.16
C PHE A 169 10.02 -14.82 -18.45
N THR A 170 9.69 -13.71 -19.09
CA THR A 170 9.79 -12.37 -18.52
C THR A 170 8.45 -11.66 -18.62
N ASP A 171 7.94 -11.19 -17.48
CA ASP A 171 6.72 -10.40 -17.43
C ASP A 171 7.02 -8.90 -17.50
N ALA A 172 6.46 -8.24 -18.50
CA ALA A 172 6.61 -6.80 -18.72
C ALA A 172 5.89 -5.94 -17.67
N THR A 173 4.86 -6.47 -17.02
CA THR A 173 4.08 -5.73 -16.00
C THR A 173 4.80 -5.68 -14.65
N GLY A 174 5.72 -6.62 -14.41
CA GLY A 174 6.47 -6.74 -13.16
C GLY A 174 5.74 -7.49 -12.05
N ASN A 175 4.56 -8.03 -12.31
CA ASN A 175 3.71 -8.76 -11.36
C ASN A 175 4.11 -10.23 -11.19
N TYR A 176 4.79 -10.83 -12.18
CA TYR A 176 5.20 -12.23 -12.18
C TYR A 176 6.72 -12.40 -12.11
N LYS A 177 7.17 -13.48 -11.48
CA LYS A 177 8.60 -13.80 -11.38
C LYS A 177 9.17 -14.23 -12.72
N PHE A 178 10.39 -13.76 -13.00
CA PHE A 178 11.21 -14.35 -14.04
C PHE A 178 11.35 -15.85 -13.81
N THR A 179 11.13 -16.63 -14.86
CA THR A 179 11.17 -18.09 -14.77
C THR A 179 12.02 -18.67 -15.89
N VAL A 180 12.78 -19.70 -15.57
CA VAL A 180 13.56 -20.49 -16.52
C VAL A 180 13.01 -21.91 -16.51
N LYS A 181 12.73 -22.46 -17.69
CA LYS A 181 12.25 -23.83 -17.89
C LYS A 181 13.09 -24.50 -18.95
N ASN A 182 13.13 -25.83 -18.93
CA ASN A 182 13.79 -26.61 -19.97
C ASN A 182 12.73 -27.37 -20.78
N VAL A 183 13.01 -27.57 -22.06
CA VAL A 183 12.22 -28.40 -22.97
C VAL A 183 13.17 -29.32 -23.75
N SER A 184 12.75 -30.56 -23.94
CA SER A 184 13.51 -31.53 -24.72
C SER A 184 12.92 -31.65 -26.12
N ASN A 185 13.79 -31.57 -27.13
CA ASN A 185 13.43 -31.64 -28.53
C ASN A 185 14.26 -32.73 -29.24
N ARG A 186 13.68 -33.41 -30.22
CA ARG A 186 14.35 -34.49 -30.94
C ARG A 186 13.99 -34.51 -32.43
N ILE A 187 15.02 -34.66 -33.26
CA ILE A 187 14.92 -34.96 -34.69
C ILE A 187 15.72 -36.23 -34.92
N ARG A 188 15.10 -37.25 -35.55
CA ARG A 188 15.70 -38.58 -35.75
C ARG A 188 15.60 -39.08 -37.19
#